data_AF-Q4KXQ4-F1
#
_entry.id   AF-Q4KXQ4-F1
#
_cell.length_a   1.000
_cell.length_b   1.000
_cell.length_c   1.000
_cell.angle_alpha   90.00
_cell.angle_beta   90.00
_cell.angle_gamma   90.00
#
_symmetry.space_group_name_H-M   'P 1'
#
loop_
_entity.id
_entity.type
_entity.pdbx_description
1 polymer ?
#
loop_
_entity_poly.entity_id
_entity_poly.type
_entity_poly.pdbx_seq_one_letter_code
_entity_poly.pdbx_strand_id
1 'polypeptide(L)'
;ADERANVRSTSVYDEVRAQQRYSPASTFKIPHTLFALDAGAVRDEFQIFQWDGVKRGFAGHNQNQDLRSAMRTSAIWVYQLFAKEIGEDNAQSYLKKINYGNADPTTKSGDYWVDGNLAISAHEQISFLKSLYRNELPFRVEHQRLVKDIMIVEARRDWILRAKTGW
;
A
#
# COMPACT_ATOMS: atom_id res chain seq x y z
N ALA A 1 -0.53 -3.76 18.82
CA ALA A 1 -0.86 -4.73 19.88
C ALA A 1 -0.48 -6.11 19.38
N ASP A 2 0.18 -6.93 20.19
CA ASP A 2 0.35 -8.35 19.90
C ASP A 2 -1.02 -9.02 20.01
N GLU A 3 -1.61 -9.40 18.86
CA GLU A 3 -2.94 -10.02 18.82
C GLU A 3 -2.92 -11.46 19.39
N ARG A 4 -1.77 -11.98 19.83
CA ARG A 4 -1.63 -13.27 20.53
C ARG A 4 -1.88 -13.16 22.04
N ALA A 5 -1.88 -11.95 22.61
CA ALA A 5 -2.07 -11.71 24.03
C ALA A 5 -3.51 -11.27 24.36
N ASN A 6 -4.04 -11.72 25.51
CA ASN A 6 -5.38 -11.34 25.99
C ASN A 6 -5.52 -9.85 26.38
N VAL A 7 -4.40 -9.12 26.53
CA VAL A 7 -4.40 -7.69 26.84
C VAL A 7 -3.96 -6.90 25.62
N ARG A 8 -4.88 -6.10 25.08
CA ARG A 8 -4.62 -5.21 23.94
C ARG A 8 -4.06 -3.90 24.47
N SER A 9 -2.75 -3.71 24.39
CA SER A 9 -2.12 -2.40 24.63
C SER A 9 -1.70 -1.74 23.31
N THR A 10 -1.95 -0.44 23.21
CA THR A 10 -1.37 0.43 22.18
C THR A 10 -0.33 1.29 22.87
N SER A 11 0.90 1.26 22.37
CA SER A 11 1.99 2.12 22.82
C SER A 11 2.31 3.10 21.70
N VAL A 12 2.41 4.38 22.06
CA VAL A 12 2.71 5.47 21.12
C VAL A 12 3.85 6.28 21.71
N TYR A 13 4.82 6.61 20.86
CA TYR A 13 5.88 7.57 21.17
C TYR A 13 5.64 8.81 20.30
N ASP A 14 5.73 10.00 20.90
CA ASP A 14 5.40 11.28 20.25
C ASP A 14 3.96 11.32 19.69
N GLU A 15 2.99 11.36 20.61
CA GLU A 15 1.55 11.36 20.30
C GLU A 15 1.16 12.51 19.35
N VAL A 16 1.77 13.69 19.52
CA VAL A 16 1.50 14.85 18.67
C VAL A 16 1.88 14.55 17.23
N ARG A 17 3.07 14.00 17.00
CA ARG A 17 3.50 13.59 15.66
C ARG A 17 2.67 12.42 15.14
N ALA A 18 2.31 11.46 15.98
CA ALA A 18 1.55 10.28 15.58
C ALA A 18 0.15 10.64 15.01
N GLN A 19 -0.44 11.74 15.49
CA GLN A 19 -1.72 12.28 15.02
C GLN A 19 -1.61 13.15 13.76
N GLN A 20 -0.41 13.63 13.41
CA GLN A 20 -0.20 14.43 12.21
C GLN A 20 -0.25 13.57 10.95
N ARG A 21 -0.96 14.05 9.93
CA ARG A 21 -1.02 13.41 8.61
C ARG A 21 0.15 13.83 7.75
N TYR A 22 0.78 12.86 7.09
CA TYR A 22 1.86 13.05 6.13
C TYR A 22 1.54 12.33 4.82
N SER A 23 2.25 12.66 3.74
CA SER A 23 2.21 11.86 2.51
C SER A 23 2.54 10.39 2.82
N PRO A 24 1.73 9.43 2.36
CA PRO A 24 2.02 8.02 2.59
C PRO A 24 3.22 7.53 1.77
N ALA A 25 3.60 8.24 0.70
CA ALA A 25 4.62 7.85 -0.24
C ALA A 25 4.47 6.36 -0.63
N SER A 26 5.57 5.61 -0.63
CA SER A 26 5.55 4.18 -1.01
C SER A 26 4.83 3.25 -0.02
N THR A 27 4.39 3.69 1.16
CA THR A 27 3.51 2.87 2.02
C THR A 27 2.13 2.69 1.38
N PHE A 28 1.69 3.63 0.53
CA PHE A 28 0.43 3.56 -0.20
C PHE A 28 0.34 2.37 -1.16
N LYS A 29 1.47 1.73 -1.50
CA LYS A 29 1.48 0.50 -2.31
C LYS A 29 0.63 -0.62 -1.70
N ILE A 30 0.42 -0.63 -0.38
CA ILE A 30 -0.43 -1.61 0.30
C ILE A 30 -1.91 -1.46 -0.13
N PRO A 31 -2.60 -0.33 0.15
CA PRO A 31 -3.98 -0.16 -0.31
C PRO A 31 -4.08 -0.10 -1.84
N HIS A 32 -3.10 0.48 -2.54
CA HIS A 32 -3.13 0.59 -3.99
C HIS A 32 -3.12 -0.79 -4.68
N THR A 33 -2.46 -1.80 -4.10
CA THR A 33 -2.53 -3.17 -4.62
C THR A 33 -3.91 -3.79 -4.43
N LEU A 34 -4.61 -3.50 -3.32
CA LEU A 34 -6.00 -3.92 -3.13
C LEU A 34 -6.91 -3.29 -4.19
N PHE A 35 -6.71 -2.01 -4.48
CA PHE A 35 -7.51 -1.29 -5.47
C PHE A 35 -7.27 -1.85 -6.87
N ALA A 36 -6.01 -2.12 -7.22
CA ALA A 36 -5.64 -2.69 -8.51
C ALA A 36 -6.25 -4.09 -8.71
N LEU A 37 -6.25 -4.94 -7.68
CA LEU A 37 -6.88 -6.26 -7.73
C LEU A 37 -8.41 -6.16 -7.84
N ASP A 38 -9.03 -5.24 -7.10
CA ASP A 38 -10.50 -5.06 -7.11
C ASP A 38 -11.01 -4.46 -8.43
N ALA A 39 -10.27 -3.51 -9.01
CA ALA A 39 -10.58 -2.89 -10.29
C ALA A 39 -10.20 -3.75 -11.51
N GLY A 40 -9.50 -4.87 -11.31
CA GLY A 40 -9.01 -5.72 -12.41
C GLY A 40 -7.80 -5.16 -13.17
N ALA A 41 -7.15 -4.11 -12.65
CA ALA A 41 -5.92 -3.54 -13.21
C ALA A 41 -4.72 -4.51 -13.13
N VAL A 42 -4.81 -5.50 -12.25
CA VAL A 42 -3.92 -6.66 -12.19
C VAL A 42 -4.74 -7.92 -11.95
N ARG A 43 -4.44 -8.97 -12.72
CA ARG A 43 -5.15 -10.25 -12.65
C ARG A 43 -4.80 -11.03 -11.39
N ASP A 44 -3.50 -11.18 -11.13
CA ASP A 44 -2.93 -12.00 -10.05
C ASP A 44 -1.46 -11.64 -9.83
N GLU A 45 -0.82 -12.33 -8.89
CA GLU A 45 0.60 -12.17 -8.58
C GLU A 45 1.57 -12.66 -9.66
N PHE A 46 1.09 -13.38 -10.68
CA PHE A 46 1.91 -13.92 -11.77
C PHE A 46 1.91 -13.03 -13.01
N GLN A 47 1.05 -12.01 -13.04
CA GLN A 47 1.06 -11.03 -14.14
C GLN A 47 2.41 -10.30 -14.18
N ILE A 48 3.04 -10.35 -15.35
CA ILE A 48 4.29 -9.64 -15.63
C ILE A 48 3.98 -8.29 -16.27
N PHE A 49 4.47 -7.22 -15.65
CA PHE A 49 4.58 -5.89 -16.21
C PHE A 49 5.92 -5.78 -16.94
N GLN A 50 5.87 -5.65 -18.26
CA GLN A 50 7.07 -5.52 -19.09
C GLN A 50 7.72 -4.16 -18.85
N TRP A 51 9.04 -4.16 -18.67
CA TRP A 51 9.83 -2.94 -18.55
C TRP A 51 9.87 -2.22 -19.90
N ASP A 52 9.68 -0.90 -19.84
CA ASP A 52 9.70 0.00 -21.00
C ASP A 52 11.10 0.29 -21.56
N GLY A 53 12.15 -0.28 -20.98
CA GLY A 53 13.54 0.00 -21.34
C GLY A 53 14.07 1.34 -20.82
N VAL A 54 13.25 2.14 -20.13
CA VAL A 54 13.68 3.44 -19.59
C VAL A 54 14.51 3.21 -18.32
N LYS A 55 15.77 3.63 -18.37
CA LYS A 55 16.70 3.52 -17.24
C LYS A 55 16.37 4.56 -16.17
N ARG A 56 15.92 4.09 -15.01
CA ARG A 56 15.61 4.86 -13.80
C ARG A 56 16.77 4.81 -12.81
N GLY A 57 16.78 5.74 -11.86
CA GLY A 57 17.89 5.92 -10.90
C GLY A 57 18.13 4.72 -9.96
N PHE A 58 17.09 3.97 -9.61
CA PHE A 58 17.24 2.75 -8.82
C PHE A 58 17.24 1.51 -9.73
N ALA A 59 18.32 0.73 -9.68
CA ALA A 59 18.52 -0.42 -10.56
C ALA A 59 17.38 -1.46 -10.46
N GLY A 60 16.77 -1.63 -9.28
CA GLY A 60 15.67 -2.57 -9.09
C GLY A 60 14.39 -2.23 -9.87
N HIS A 61 14.26 -1.00 -10.39
CA HIS A 61 13.14 -0.58 -11.26
C HIS A 61 13.35 -0.93 -12.73
N ASN A 62 14.59 -1.24 -13.14
CA ASN A 62 14.99 -1.38 -14.54
C ASN A 62 14.92 -2.85 -15.00
N GLN A 63 13.77 -3.47 -14.78
CA GLN A 63 13.50 -4.87 -15.09
C GLN A 63 11.99 -5.10 -15.10
N ASN A 64 11.55 -6.18 -15.76
CA ASN A 64 10.19 -6.66 -15.67
C ASN A 64 9.79 -6.87 -14.20
N GLN A 65 8.53 -6.60 -13.89
CA GLN A 65 8.01 -6.71 -12.53
C GLN A 65 6.80 -7.63 -12.46
N ASP A 66 6.61 -8.25 -11.32
CA ASP A 66 5.33 -8.78 -10.85
C ASP A 66 4.90 -7.99 -9.60
N LEU A 67 3.78 -8.37 -8.96
CA LEU A 67 3.34 -7.70 -7.73
C LEU A 67 4.36 -7.81 -6.59
N ARG A 68 5.06 -8.95 -6.45
CA ARG A 68 6.02 -9.16 -5.37
C ARG A 68 7.26 -8.31 -5.58
N SER A 69 7.83 -8.31 -6.78
CA SER A 69 9.01 -7.53 -7.11
C SER A 69 8.71 -6.04 -7.08
N ALA A 70 7.55 -5.59 -7.57
CA ALA A 70 7.14 -4.20 -7.54
C ALA A 70 6.93 -3.67 -6.11
N MET A 71 6.27 -4.46 -5.24
CA MET A 71 6.10 -4.14 -3.82
C MET A 71 7.46 -4.05 -3.11
N ARG A 72 8.33 -5.05 -3.32
CA ARG A 72 9.65 -5.16 -2.67
C ARG A 72 10.62 -4.05 -3.09
N THR A 73 10.72 -3.79 -4.40
CA THR A 73 11.63 -2.77 -4.96
C THR A 73 11.04 -1.36 -4.95
N SER A 74 9.78 -1.23 -4.48
CA SER A 74 9.02 0.00 -4.56
C SER A 74 8.97 0.58 -5.98
N ALA A 75 8.84 -0.28 -7.01
CA ALA A 75 8.80 0.13 -8.42
C ALA A 75 7.61 1.05 -8.68
N ILE A 76 7.85 2.37 -8.63
CA ILE A 76 6.80 3.39 -8.73
C ILE A 76 6.05 3.29 -10.05
N TRP A 77 6.75 2.95 -11.13
CA TRP A 77 6.19 2.88 -12.48
C TRP A 77 5.09 1.82 -12.62
N VAL A 78 5.15 0.72 -11.86
CA VAL A 78 4.06 -0.29 -11.87
C VAL A 78 2.81 0.28 -11.23
N TYR A 79 2.96 1.01 -10.12
CA TYR A 79 1.83 1.63 -9.42
C TYR A 79 1.27 2.85 -10.16
N GLN A 80 2.06 3.49 -11.03
CA GLN A 80 1.57 4.48 -11.98
C GLN A 80 0.64 3.86 -13.03
N LEU A 81 0.92 2.62 -13.48
CA LEU A 81 0.01 1.89 -14.37
C LEU A 81 -1.32 1.60 -13.67
N PHE A 82 -1.28 1.20 -12.39
CA PHE A 82 -2.50 0.99 -11.61
C PHE A 82 -3.30 2.28 -11.43
N ALA A 83 -2.65 3.39 -11.08
CA ALA A 83 -3.32 4.67 -10.92
C ALA A 83 -4.03 5.10 -12.21
N LYS A 84 -3.37 4.90 -13.36
CA LYS A 84 -3.94 5.21 -14.68
C LYS A 84 -5.18 4.37 -14.98
N GLU A 85 -5.14 3.07 -14.71
CA GLU A 85 -6.26 2.16 -14.97
C GLU A 85 -7.44 2.40 -14.00
N ILE A 86 -7.15 2.65 -12.72
CA ILE A 86 -8.16 2.92 -11.70
C ILE A 86 -8.84 4.27 -11.98
N GLY A 87 -8.07 5.32 -12.28
CA GLY A 87 -8.58 6.68 -12.46
C GLY A 87 -8.91 7.38 -11.13
N GLU A 88 -8.98 8.71 -11.17
CA GLU A 88 -9.10 9.55 -9.96
C GLU A 88 -10.42 9.34 -9.20
N ASP A 89 -11.56 9.26 -9.89
CA ASP A 89 -12.88 9.08 -9.28
C ASP A 89 -12.99 7.75 -8.51
N ASN A 90 -12.46 6.67 -9.09
CA ASN A 90 -12.43 5.37 -8.42
C ASN A 90 -11.40 5.36 -7.28
N ALA A 91 -10.24 6.00 -7.45
CA ALA A 91 -9.27 6.14 -6.37
C ALA A 91 -9.88 6.87 -5.17
N GLN A 92 -10.58 7.99 -5.41
CA GLN A 92 -11.32 8.76 -4.42
C GLN A 92 -12.38 7.89 -3.72
N SER A 93 -13.11 7.09 -4.48
CA SER A 93 -14.13 6.17 -3.96
C SER A 93 -13.52 5.08 -3.08
N TYR A 94 -12.43 4.46 -3.51
CA TYR A 94 -11.71 3.46 -2.73
C TYR A 94 -11.14 4.02 -1.42
N LEU A 95 -10.49 5.19 -1.48
CA LEU A 95 -9.93 5.86 -0.31
C LEU A 95 -11.01 6.14 0.75
N LYS A 96 -12.18 6.63 0.32
CA LYS A 96 -13.35 6.81 1.20
C LYS A 96 -13.86 5.48 1.74
N LYS A 97 -13.99 4.47 0.88
CA LYS A 97 -14.50 3.12 1.22
C LYS A 97 -13.71 2.47 2.36
N ILE A 98 -12.41 2.73 2.47
CA ILE A 98 -11.55 2.20 3.54
C ILE A 98 -11.16 3.21 4.62
N ASN A 99 -11.73 4.43 4.57
CA ASN A 99 -11.41 5.53 5.49
C ASN A 99 -9.89 5.84 5.56
N TYR A 100 -9.23 6.00 4.41
CA TYR A 100 -7.78 6.19 4.34
C TYR A 100 -7.38 7.67 4.46
N GLY A 101 -7.04 8.11 5.67
CA GLY A 101 -6.52 9.45 5.92
C GLY A 101 -7.50 10.56 5.53
N ASN A 102 -7.04 11.57 4.79
CA ASN A 102 -7.91 12.60 4.21
C ASN A 102 -8.66 12.16 2.95
N ALA A 103 -8.37 10.95 2.44
CA ALA A 103 -8.94 10.38 1.24
C ALA A 103 -8.87 11.30 0.01
N ASP A 104 -7.81 12.09 -0.17
CA ASP A 104 -7.71 13.07 -1.25
C ASP A 104 -6.70 12.62 -2.32
N PRO A 105 -7.11 12.14 -3.50
CA PRO A 105 -6.22 11.76 -4.59
C PRO A 105 -5.91 12.92 -5.53
N THR A 106 -6.26 14.16 -5.20
CA THR A 106 -5.99 15.30 -6.09
C THR A 106 -4.49 15.62 -6.11
N THR A 107 -4.00 15.99 -7.29
CA THR A 107 -2.61 16.44 -7.49
C THR A 107 -2.52 17.42 -8.65
N LYS A 108 -1.60 18.39 -8.57
CA LYS A 108 -1.30 19.31 -9.67
C LYS A 108 -0.36 18.69 -10.71
N SER A 109 0.51 17.78 -10.25
CA SER A 109 1.53 17.11 -11.06
C SER A 109 2.08 15.92 -10.28
N GLY A 110 2.50 14.86 -10.98
CA GLY A 110 3.07 13.68 -10.35
C GLY A 110 2.01 12.76 -9.75
N ASP A 111 2.45 11.89 -8.85
CA ASP A 111 1.59 10.84 -8.30
C ASP A 111 0.89 11.32 -7.03
N TYR A 112 -0.43 11.14 -6.92
CA TYR A 112 -1.19 11.72 -5.80
C TYR A 112 -0.78 11.21 -4.41
N TRP A 113 -0.16 10.02 -4.34
CA TRP A 113 0.35 9.44 -3.10
C TRP A 113 1.80 9.82 -2.78
N VAL A 114 2.48 10.54 -3.67
CA VAL A 114 3.86 11.04 -3.48
C VAL A 114 3.86 12.56 -3.45
N ASP A 115 3.37 13.17 -4.54
CA ASP A 115 3.44 14.59 -4.84
C ASP A 115 2.11 15.34 -4.61
N GLY A 116 1.03 14.59 -4.35
CA GLY A 116 -0.32 15.13 -4.22
C GLY A 116 -0.76 15.41 -2.78
N ASN A 117 -2.07 15.58 -2.63
CA ASN A 117 -2.70 15.97 -1.36
C ASN A 117 -2.98 14.80 -0.42
N LEU A 118 -2.78 13.55 -0.85
CA LEU A 118 -3.10 12.39 -0.02
C LEU A 118 -2.24 12.39 1.25
N ALA A 119 -2.90 12.39 2.41
CA ALA A 119 -2.21 12.42 3.69
C ALA A 119 -2.88 11.51 4.73
N ILE A 120 -2.06 10.82 5.53
CA ILE A 120 -2.50 9.86 6.55
C ILE A 120 -1.57 9.91 7.77
N SER A 121 -2.13 9.76 8.97
CA SER A 121 -1.39 9.76 10.24
C SER A 121 -0.92 8.35 10.64
N ALA A 122 -0.06 8.26 11.65
CA ALA A 122 0.40 6.96 12.17
C ALA A 122 -0.75 6.15 12.78
N HIS A 123 -1.67 6.81 13.50
CA HIS A 123 -2.86 6.13 14.04
C HIS A 123 -3.74 5.56 12.92
N GLU A 124 -3.96 6.31 11.85
CA GLU A 124 -4.77 5.89 10.71
C GLU A 124 -4.10 4.75 9.93
N GLN A 125 -2.78 4.79 9.73
CA GLN A 125 -2.00 3.69 9.16
C GLN A 125 -2.19 2.40 9.96
N ILE A 126 -2.06 2.47 11.30
CA ILE A 126 -2.26 1.31 12.18
C ILE A 126 -3.71 0.82 12.15
N SER A 127 -4.69 1.72 12.08
CA SER A 127 -6.10 1.36 11.94
C SER A 127 -6.35 0.56 10.64
N PHE A 128 -5.87 1.08 9.51
CA PHE A 128 -5.94 0.39 8.21
C PHE A 128 -5.25 -0.98 8.24
N LEU A 129 -4.03 -1.06 8.79
CA LEU A 129 -3.28 -2.31 8.86
C LEU A 129 -3.96 -3.36 9.75
N LYS A 130 -4.62 -2.95 10.85
CA LYS A 130 -5.42 -3.85 11.69
C LYS A 130 -6.60 -4.43 10.93
N SER A 131 -7.33 -3.60 10.18
CA SER A 131 -8.44 -4.07 9.33
C SER A 131 -7.95 -5.03 8.24
N LEU A 132 -6.83 -4.72 7.57
CA LEU A 132 -6.20 -5.63 6.60
C LEU A 132 -5.78 -6.96 7.25
N TYR A 133 -5.18 -6.89 8.45
CA TYR A 133 -4.75 -8.07 9.19
C TYR A 133 -5.92 -9.02 9.46
N ARG A 134 -7.07 -8.49 9.90
CA ARG A 134 -8.29 -9.25 10.21
C ARG A 134 -9.14 -9.62 8.99
N ASN A 135 -8.77 -9.18 7.79
CA ASN A 135 -9.57 -9.29 6.56
C ASN A 135 -10.91 -8.53 6.62
N GLU A 136 -10.96 -7.43 7.37
CA GLU A 136 -12.17 -6.63 7.60
C GLU A 136 -12.34 -5.50 6.58
N LEU A 137 -11.40 -5.31 5.66
CA LEU A 137 -11.58 -4.35 4.58
C LEU A 137 -12.65 -4.84 3.60
N PRO A 138 -13.41 -3.94 2.95
CA PRO A 138 -14.49 -4.28 2.04
C PRO A 138 -13.98 -4.68 0.64
N PHE A 139 -13.08 -5.66 0.62
CA PHE A 139 -12.50 -6.30 -0.56
C PHE A 139 -12.58 -7.81 -0.41
N ARG A 140 -12.48 -8.52 -1.54
CA ARG A 140 -12.36 -9.97 -1.57
C ARG A 140 -11.25 -10.45 -0.62
N VAL A 141 -11.53 -11.48 0.19
CA VAL A 141 -10.62 -11.96 1.24
C VAL A 141 -9.31 -12.46 0.63
N GLU A 142 -9.37 -13.07 -0.55
CA GLU A 142 -8.23 -13.51 -1.34
C GLU A 142 -7.30 -12.34 -1.72
N HIS A 143 -7.81 -11.17 -2.08
CA HIS A 143 -6.99 -9.99 -2.38
C HIS A 143 -6.25 -9.52 -1.11
N GLN A 144 -6.95 -9.49 0.03
CA GLN A 144 -6.37 -9.12 1.32
C GLN A 144 -5.28 -10.11 1.76
N ARG A 145 -5.49 -11.41 1.55
CA ARG A 145 -4.49 -12.46 1.81
C ARG A 145 -3.27 -12.30 0.91
N LEU A 146 -3.48 -12.07 -0.38
CA LEU A 146 -2.39 -11.86 -1.33
C LEU A 146 -1.55 -10.64 -0.96
N VAL A 147 -2.17 -9.50 -0.65
CA VAL A 147 -1.45 -8.29 -0.24
C VAL A 147 -0.61 -8.54 1.02
N LYS A 148 -1.14 -9.27 2.02
CA LYS A 148 -0.35 -9.65 3.20
C LYS A 148 0.82 -10.58 2.87
N ASP A 149 0.67 -11.44 1.88
CA ASP A 149 1.70 -12.37 1.46
C ASP A 149 2.86 -11.67 0.74
N ILE A 150 2.56 -10.77 -0.20
CA ILE A 150 3.59 -10.00 -0.92
C ILE A 150 4.31 -8.95 -0.04
N MET A 151 3.77 -8.64 1.13
CA MET A 151 4.39 -7.76 2.12
C MET A 151 5.42 -8.46 3.02
N ILE A 152 5.58 -9.79 2.93
CA ILE A 152 6.55 -10.52 3.75
C ILE A 152 7.97 -10.11 3.35
N VAL A 153 8.71 -9.52 4.29
CA VAL A 153 10.12 -9.13 4.10
C VAL A 153 11.07 -10.06 4.84
N GLU A 154 10.60 -10.73 5.89
CA GLU A 154 11.36 -11.72 6.63
C GLU A 154 10.43 -12.73 7.30
N ALA A 155 10.85 -13.99 7.32
CA ALA A 155 10.16 -15.06 8.02
C ALA A 155 11.18 -15.92 8.79
N ARG A 156 10.80 -16.28 10.01
CA ARG A 156 11.49 -17.22 10.89
C ARG A 156 10.51 -18.27 11.37
N ARG A 157 10.98 -19.22 12.18
CA ARG A 157 10.16 -20.33 12.67
C ARG A 157 8.93 -19.88 13.47
N ASP A 158 9.05 -18.78 14.20
CA ASP A 158 8.10 -18.31 15.21
C ASP A 158 7.48 -16.94 14.88
N TRP A 159 7.93 -16.27 13.83
CA TRP A 159 7.40 -14.96 13.42
C TRP A 159 7.55 -14.68 11.92
N ILE A 160 6.70 -13.77 11.43
CA ILE A 160 6.73 -13.24 10.08
C ILE A 160 6.67 -11.71 10.16
N LEU A 161 7.66 -11.03 9.58
CA LEU A 161 7.67 -9.59 9.43
C LEU A 161 7.07 -9.20 8.08
N ARG A 162 6.00 -8.41 8.15
CA ARG A 162 5.39 -7.76 6.99
C ARG A 162 5.62 -6.27 7.12
N ALA A 163 6.24 -5.66 6.12
CA ALA A 163 6.61 -4.25 6.20
C ALA A 163 6.59 -3.60 4.82
N LYS A 164 6.35 -2.29 4.81
CA LYS A 164 6.52 -1.46 3.63
C LYS A 164 7.13 -0.12 4.04
N THR A 165 8.18 0.28 3.33
CA THR A 165 8.83 1.59 3.47
C THR A 165 8.18 2.65 2.58
N GLY A 166 8.28 3.92 2.99
CA GLY A 166 7.93 5.09 2.20
C GLY A 166 8.66 6.31 2.76
N TRP A 167 9.09 7.20 1.86
CA TRP A 167 9.77 8.45 2.15
C TRP A 167 9.39 9.48 1.10
#